data_AF-A0A2D0L9Q9-F1
#
_entry.id   AF-A0A2D0L9Q9-F1
#
_cell.length_a   1.000
_cell.length_b   1.000
_cell.length_c   1.000
_cell.angle_alpha   90.00
_cell.angle_beta   90.00
_cell.angle_gamma   90.00
#
_symmetry.space_group_name_H-M   'P 1'
#
loop_
_entity.id
_entity.type
_entity.pdbx_description
1 polymer ?
#
loop_
_entity_poly.entity_id
_entity_poly.type
_entity_poly.pdbx_seq_one_letter_code
_entity_poly.pdbx_strand_id
1 'polypeptide(L)'
;MKHIYPLLILVILLVNGCSNYTVPTLSAPTAKYSATDLKPTALQVLKDAGVMIKDDYQSAEFIPNSDEKMIVAKVRDIPCKMIFRYITTSNGNYWMPNQIACSP
;
A
#
# COMPACT_ATOMS: atom_id res chain seq x y z
N MET A 1 -6.81 51.24 34.32
CA MET A 1 -7.54 51.09 33.05
C MET A 1 -6.92 49.90 32.33
N LYS A 2 -7.74 48.89 32.04
CA LYS A 2 -7.35 47.50 31.78
C LYS A 2 -7.96 47.12 30.42
N HIS A 3 -7.23 46.32 29.63
CA HIS A 3 -7.64 45.63 28.40
C HIS A 3 -7.52 46.39 27.06
N ILE A 4 -6.31 46.36 26.48
CA ILE A 4 -6.10 46.37 25.03
C ILE A 4 -5.13 45.24 24.71
N TYR A 5 -5.57 43.98 24.74
CA TYR A 5 -4.90 42.85 24.07
C TYR A 5 -5.86 41.64 24.05
N PRO A 6 -6.86 41.59 23.15
CA PRO A 6 -7.39 40.28 22.79
C PRO A 6 -7.71 40.16 21.29
N LEU A 7 -6.91 40.76 20.40
CA LEU A 7 -7.18 40.66 18.96
C LEU A 7 -5.98 40.28 18.09
N LEU A 8 -4.78 40.16 18.66
CA LEU A 8 -3.56 39.89 17.87
C LEU A 8 -3.07 38.42 17.90
N ILE A 9 -3.75 37.54 18.64
CA ILE A 9 -3.35 36.13 18.75
C ILE A 9 -4.13 35.23 17.77
N LEU A 10 -5.26 35.70 17.22
CA LEU A 10 -6.14 34.87 16.38
C LEU A 10 -5.69 34.73 14.92
N VAL A 11 -4.72 35.53 14.44
CA VAL A 11 -4.35 35.59 13.01
C VAL A 11 -3.17 34.69 12.63
N ILE A 12 -2.43 34.14 13.60
CA ILE A 12 -1.18 33.39 13.33
C ILE A 12 -1.42 31.88 13.12
N LEU A 13 -2.64 31.37 13.34
CA LEU A 13 -2.95 29.94 13.22
C LEU A 13 -3.40 29.49 11.80
N LEU A 14 -3.50 30.40 10.82
CA LEU A 14 -4.01 30.08 9.48
C LEU A 14 -2.93 29.95 8.38
N VAL A 15 -1.64 30.09 8.72
CA VAL A 15 -0.55 30.13 7.71
C VAL A 15 0.48 29.01 7.83
N ASN A 16 0.29 28.01 8.68
CA ASN A 16 1.22 26.89 8.78
C ASN A 16 0.63 25.59 8.22
N GLY A 17 0.98 25.33 6.96
CA GLY A 17 1.39 23.99 6.57
C GLY A 17 0.34 23.14 5.86
N CYS A 18 -0.10 23.54 4.66
CA CYS A 18 -0.19 22.55 3.60
C CYS A 18 1.24 22.11 3.30
N SER A 19 1.75 21.20 4.11
CA SER A 19 2.97 20.45 3.81
C SER A 19 2.84 19.98 2.38
N ASN A 20 3.78 20.38 1.54
CA ASN A 20 4.04 19.71 0.28
C ASN A 20 4.33 18.26 0.67
N TYR A 21 3.29 17.42 0.70
CA TYR A 21 3.47 15.99 0.68
C TYR A 21 4.05 15.72 -0.70
N THR A 22 5.38 15.70 -0.77
CA THR A 22 6.08 14.89 -1.76
C THR A 22 5.49 13.50 -1.60
N VAL A 23 4.49 13.20 -2.43
CA VAL A 23 4.05 11.84 -2.69
C VAL A 23 5.33 11.08 -3.00
N PRO A 24 5.72 10.07 -2.20
CA PRO A 24 6.78 9.19 -2.60
C PRO A 24 6.36 8.66 -3.96
N THR A 25 7.12 8.98 -5.01
CA THR A 25 6.98 8.31 -6.29
C THR A 25 7.23 6.85 -5.98
N LEU A 26 6.16 6.06 -5.86
CA LEU A 26 6.23 4.62 -5.70
C LEU A 26 6.79 4.11 -7.01
N SER A 27 8.12 4.06 -7.11
CA SER A 27 8.81 3.49 -8.26
C SER A 27 8.27 2.07 -8.40
N ALA A 28 7.53 1.82 -9.47
CA ALA A 28 6.98 0.51 -9.75
C ALA A 28 8.14 -0.49 -9.73
N PRO A 29 8.19 -1.44 -8.79
CA PRO A 29 9.24 -2.44 -8.79
C PRO A 29 9.05 -3.25 -10.07
N THR A 30 10.01 -3.08 -10.97
CA THR A 30 10.09 -3.90 -12.18
C THR A 30 10.59 -5.25 -11.70
N ALA A 31 9.66 -6.16 -11.38
CA ALA A 31 9.98 -7.53 -11.00
C ALA A 31 10.74 -8.18 -12.17
N LYS A 32 12.07 -8.27 -12.03
CA LYS A 32 12.92 -9.05 -12.93
C LYS A 32 12.87 -10.49 -12.47
N TYR A 33 11.92 -11.26 -12.99
CA TYR A 33 11.88 -12.70 -12.78
C TYR A 33 13.12 -13.33 -13.43
N SER A 34 14.10 -13.74 -12.63
CA SER A 34 15.24 -14.51 -13.10
C SER A 34 14.80 -15.96 -13.24
N ALA A 35 14.89 -16.50 -14.45
CA ALA A 35 14.44 -17.84 -14.82
C ALA A 35 15.21 -18.93 -14.05
N THR A 36 14.54 -19.52 -13.08
CA THR A 36 14.77 -20.89 -12.60
C THR A 36 13.37 -21.45 -12.42
N ASP A 37 13.07 -22.63 -12.97
CA ASP A 37 11.75 -23.18 -13.34
C ASP A 37 10.69 -23.38 -12.23
N LEU A 38 10.76 -22.63 -11.13
CA LEU A 38 9.74 -22.56 -10.11
C LEU A 38 8.99 -21.24 -10.24
N LYS A 39 7.73 -21.34 -10.66
CA LYS A 39 6.80 -20.22 -10.62
C LYS A 39 6.80 -19.61 -9.21
N PRO A 40 6.92 -18.28 -9.07
CA PRO A 40 6.98 -17.64 -7.77
C PRO A 40 5.68 -17.86 -7.00
N THR A 41 5.80 -18.04 -5.69
CA THR A 41 4.63 -18.07 -4.81
C THR A 41 3.97 -16.68 -4.79
N ALA A 42 2.67 -16.62 -4.49
CA ALA A 42 1.98 -15.34 -4.37
C ALA A 42 2.63 -14.42 -3.31
N LEU A 43 3.16 -14.98 -2.24
CA LEU A 43 3.88 -14.22 -1.22
C LEU A 43 5.18 -13.62 -1.76
N GLN A 44 5.94 -14.39 -2.54
CA GLN A 44 7.15 -13.88 -3.20
C GLN A 44 6.82 -12.76 -4.19
N VAL A 45 5.73 -12.91 -4.96
CA VAL A 45 5.25 -11.87 -5.88
C VAL A 45 4.95 -10.55 -5.14
N LEU A 46 4.27 -10.60 -4.00
CA LEU A 46 4.00 -9.39 -3.20
C LEU A 46 5.29 -8.78 -2.61
N LYS A 47 6.24 -9.62 -2.21
CA LYS A 47 7.54 -9.18 -1.69
C LYS A 47 8.36 -8.47 -2.77
N ASP A 48 8.48 -9.09 -3.94
CA ASP A 48 9.21 -8.52 -5.08
C ASP A 48 8.51 -7.27 -5.62
N ALA A 49 7.19 -7.20 -5.49
CA ALA A 49 6.40 -6.02 -5.83
C ALA A 49 6.49 -4.89 -4.78
N GLY A 50 7.27 -5.04 -3.71
CA GLY A 50 7.47 -3.99 -2.71
C GLY A 50 6.21 -3.55 -1.98
N VAL A 51 5.13 -4.35 -2.03
CA VAL A 51 3.85 -4.04 -1.36
C VAL A 51 3.77 -4.67 0.03
N MET A 52 4.85 -5.30 0.49
CA MET A 52 5.04 -5.78 1.86
C MET A 52 5.94 -4.78 2.60
N ILE A 53 5.40 -4.01 3.54
CA ILE A 53 6.14 -2.93 4.19
C ILE A 53 7.04 -3.49 5.31
N LYS A 54 6.57 -4.47 6.09
CA LYS A 54 7.35 -5.14 7.17
C LYS A 54 6.96 -6.60 7.37
N ASP A 55 6.93 -7.36 6.28
CA ASP A 55 6.41 -8.73 6.26
C ASP A 55 4.97 -8.81 6.77
N ASP A 56 4.10 -7.86 6.45
CA ASP A 56 2.76 -7.71 7.07
C ASP A 56 1.80 -8.90 6.85
N TYR A 57 2.21 -9.90 6.06
CA TYR A 57 1.41 -11.07 5.69
C TYR A 57 2.01 -12.38 6.20
N GLN A 58 1.15 -13.24 6.77
CA GLN A 58 1.50 -14.58 7.21
C GLN A 58 1.58 -15.57 6.03
N SER A 59 0.66 -15.44 5.08
CA SER A 59 0.61 -16.25 3.87
C SER A 59 -0.07 -15.47 2.75
N ALA A 60 0.14 -15.89 1.51
CA ALA A 60 -0.58 -15.35 0.37
C ALA A 60 -0.82 -16.43 -0.69
N GLU A 61 -1.96 -16.37 -1.35
CA GLU A 61 -2.41 -17.34 -2.36
C GLU A 61 -3.03 -16.61 -3.55
N PHE A 62 -2.84 -17.14 -4.76
CA PHE A 62 -3.57 -16.65 -5.92
C PHE A 62 -5.05 -17.03 -5.81
N ILE A 63 -5.93 -16.09 -6.11
CA ILE A 63 -7.37 -16.38 -6.14
C ILE A 63 -7.64 -17.26 -7.38
N PRO A 64 -8.32 -18.42 -7.23
CA PRO A 64 -8.68 -19.27 -8.36
C PRO A 64 -9.49 -18.51 -9.42
N ASN A 65 -9.33 -18.89 -10.69
CA ASN A 65 -10.01 -18.26 -11.83
C ASN A 65 -9.73 -16.77 -12.03
N SER A 66 -8.62 -16.24 -11.47
CA SER A 66 -8.20 -14.84 -11.65
C SER A 66 -7.08 -14.66 -12.68
N ASP A 67 -6.67 -15.73 -13.37
CA ASP A 67 -5.46 -15.76 -14.21
C ASP A 67 -4.21 -15.23 -13.49
N GLU A 68 -4.10 -15.52 -12.18
CA GLU A 68 -3.02 -15.04 -11.32
C GLU A 68 -2.94 -13.51 -11.20
N LYS A 69 -4.02 -12.79 -11.51
CA LYS A 69 -4.10 -11.33 -11.39
C LYS A 69 -4.69 -10.87 -10.07
N MET A 70 -5.06 -11.80 -9.19
CA MET A 70 -5.53 -11.48 -7.85
C MET A 70 -4.86 -12.38 -6.81
N ILE A 71 -4.42 -11.78 -5.72
CA ILE A 71 -3.80 -12.47 -4.59
C ILE A 71 -4.61 -12.14 -3.34
N VAL A 72 -4.91 -13.15 -2.53
CA VAL A 72 -5.39 -12.97 -1.16
C VAL A 72 -4.26 -13.24 -0.19
N ALA A 73 -3.97 -12.27 0.69
CA ALA A 73 -2.94 -12.35 1.71
C ALA A 73 -3.57 -12.34 3.10
N LYS A 74 -3.19 -13.29 3.97
CA LYS A 74 -3.56 -13.27 5.39
C LYS A 74 -2.67 -12.28 6.12
N VAL A 75 -3.27 -11.26 6.74
CA VAL A 75 -2.52 -10.29 7.54
C VAL A 75 -2.00 -11.00 8.79
N ARG A 76 -0.76 -10.72 9.18
CA ARG A 76 -0.16 -11.31 10.37
C ARG A 76 -0.83 -10.75 11.63
N ASP A 77 -0.97 -11.58 12.65
CA ASP A 77 -1.42 -11.24 14.02
C ASP A 77 -2.85 -10.67 14.15
N ILE A 78 -3.59 -10.52 13.05
CA ILE A 78 -4.99 -10.10 13.04
C ILE A 78 -5.82 -11.00 12.11
N PRO A 79 -7.11 -11.22 12.39
CA PRO A 79 -7.98 -12.09 11.60
C PRO A 79 -8.45 -11.44 10.28
N CYS A 80 -7.54 -10.73 9.59
CA CYS A 80 -7.84 -10.01 8.36
C CYS A 80 -7.18 -10.65 7.14
N LYS A 81 -7.79 -10.42 5.99
CA LYS A 81 -7.27 -10.77 4.66
C LYS A 81 -7.26 -9.53 3.78
N MET A 82 -6.16 -9.32 3.07
CA MET A 82 -6.00 -8.27 2.05
C MET A 82 -6.05 -8.90 0.66
N ILE A 83 -6.84 -8.33 -0.24
CA ILE A 83 -6.85 -8.69 -1.66
C ILE A 83 -5.97 -7.69 -2.40
N PHE A 84 -5.03 -8.21 -3.17
CA PHE A 84 -4.24 -7.46 -4.13
C PHE A 84 -4.71 -7.76 -5.55
N ARG A 85 -4.73 -6.73 -6.39
CA ARG A 85 -5.05 -6.84 -7.82
C ARG A 85 -3.85 -6.41 -8.65
N TYR A 86 -3.54 -7.18 -9.68
CA TYR A 86 -2.57 -6.82 -10.69
C TYR A 86 -3.21 -5.83 -11.67
N ILE A 87 -2.57 -4.68 -11.85
CA ILE A 87 -3.03 -3.60 -12.71
C ILE A 87 -2.01 -3.40 -13.83
N THR A 88 -2.50 -3.35 -15.07
CA THR A 88 -1.72 -3.00 -16.25
C THR A 88 -2.13 -1.61 -16.72
N THR A 89 -1.15 -0.72 -16.86
CA THR A 89 -1.35 0.64 -17.36
C THR A 89 -0.34 0.92 -18.47
N SER A 90 -0.51 2.04 -19.19
CA SER A 90 0.49 2.53 -20.14
C SER A 90 1.85 2.81 -19.50
N ASN A 91 1.88 3.07 -18.20
CA ASN A 91 3.07 3.46 -17.44
C ASN A 91 3.76 2.28 -16.74
N GLY A 92 3.28 1.06 -16.99
CA GLY A 92 3.79 -0.16 -16.40
C GLY A 92 2.73 -0.94 -15.63
N ASN A 93 3.20 -2.04 -15.04
CA ASN A 93 2.38 -2.97 -14.29
C ASN A 93 2.74 -2.94 -12.81
N TYR A 94 1.75 -3.08 -11.94
CA TYR A 94 1.95 -3.08 -10.50
C TYR A 94 0.86 -3.86 -9.77
N TRP A 95 1.16 -4.25 -8.52
CA TRP A 95 0.19 -4.82 -7.60
C TRP A 95 -0.39 -3.73 -6.71
N MET A 96 -1.71 -3.70 -6.58
CA MET A 96 -2.42 -2.69 -5.81
C MET A 96 -3.26 -3.36 -4.72
N PRO A 97 -3.19 -2.90 -3.45
CA PRO A 97 -4.16 -3.27 -2.43
C PRO A 97 -5.56 -2.85 -2.88
N ASN A 98 -6.50 -3.79 -2.90
CA ASN A 98 -7.85 -3.57 -3.42
C ASN A 98 -8.90 -3.54 -2.30
N GLN A 99 -8.90 -4.54 -1.41
CA GLN A 99 -9.91 -4.70 -0.37
C GLN A 99 -9.31 -5.39 0.86
N ILE A 100 -9.80 -5.03 2.05
CA ILE A 100 -9.50 -5.73 3.30
C ILE A 100 -10.79 -6.22 3.95
N ALA A 101 -10.78 -7.46 4.45
CA ALA A 101 -11.89 -8.03 5.20
C ALA A 101 -11.35 -8.72 6.45
N CYS A 102 -12.01 -8.50 7.59
CA CYS A 102 -11.63 -9.08 8.87
C CYS A 102 -12.78 -9.94 9.39
N SER A 103 -12.46 -11.14 9.87
CA SER A 103 -13.39 -11.91 10.68
C SER A 103 -13.35 -11.35 12.10
N PRO A 104 -14.50 -11.20 12.79
CA PRO A 104 -14.52 -10.99 14.23
C PRO A 104 -13.90 -12.17 14.98
#